data_AF-D3RW89-F1
#
_entry.id   AF-D3RW89-F1
#
_cell.length_a   1.000
_cell.length_b   1.000
_cell.length_c   1.000
_cell.angle_alpha   90.00
_cell.angle_beta   90.00
_cell.angle_gamma   90.00
#
_symmetry.space_group_name_H-M   'P 1'
#
loop_
_entity.id
_entity.type
_entity.pdbx_description
1 polymer ?
#
loop_
_entity_poly.entity_id
_entity_poly.type
_entity_poly.pdbx_seq_one_letter_code
_entity_poly.pdbx_strand_id
1 'polypeptide(L)'
;MAAYLSIHGVQRIQVRADGQTENGKDVRWWQTLSLFDSKGDLLGEVTLHFADAAAALPLGEQPPYFGFDPRRMSALEVGEIAPF
;
A
#
# COMPACT_ATOMS: atom_id res chain seq x y z
N MET A 1 -15.91 -7.34 -4.13
CA MET A 1 -16.10 -6.79 -2.78
C MET A 1 -14.81 -6.07 -2.42
N ALA A 2 -14.87 -4.81 -1.97
CA ALA A 2 -13.67 -4.06 -1.59
C ALA A 2 -13.52 -4.10 -0.06
N ALA A 3 -12.30 -4.31 0.43
CA ALA A 3 -11.95 -4.19 1.83
C ALA A 3 -11.14 -2.89 2.02
N TYR A 4 -11.50 -2.11 3.03
CA TYR A 4 -10.82 -0.86 3.36
C TYR A 4 -10.21 -0.97 4.75
N LEU A 5 -8.95 -0.56 4.87
CA LEU A 5 -8.20 -0.51 6.12
C LEU A 5 -7.57 0.88 6.24
N SER A 6 -7.71 1.51 7.39
CA SER A 6 -7.09 2.80 7.70
C SER A 6 -6.18 2.65 8.91
N ILE A 7 -4.90 2.97 8.72
CA ILE A 7 -3.87 2.91 9.76
C ILE A 7 -3.29 4.32 9.89
N HIS A 8 -3.40 4.87 11.09
CA HIS A 8 -2.98 6.24 11.39
C HIS A 8 -1.57 6.27 11.99
N GLY A 9 -0.87 7.40 11.83
CA GLY A 9 0.46 7.61 12.42
C GLY A 9 1.61 6.96 11.64
N VAL A 10 1.36 6.43 10.45
CA VAL A 10 2.42 5.87 9.57
C VAL A 10 3.31 7.00 9.06
N GLN A 11 4.61 6.89 9.30
CA GLN A 11 5.63 7.83 8.81
C GLN A 11 6.55 7.20 7.77
N ARG A 12 6.70 5.88 7.81
CA ARG A 12 7.56 5.14 6.88
C ARG A 12 6.93 3.81 6.52
N ILE A 13 7.03 3.44 5.24
CA ILE A 13 6.61 2.13 4.74
C ILE A 13 7.83 1.43 4.18
N GLN A 14 8.11 0.22 4.65
CA GLN A 14 9.11 -0.66 4.06
C GLN A 14 8.41 -1.73 3.23
N VAL A 15 8.81 -1.82 1.97
CA VAL A 15 8.30 -2.80 1.03
C VAL A 15 9.28 -3.95 0.87
N ARG A 16 8.80 -5.18 1.10
CA ARG A 16 9.52 -6.43 0.82
C ARG A 16 8.70 -7.28 -0.13
N ALA A 17 9.32 -7.78 -1.20
CA ALA A 17 8.69 -8.76 -2.07
C ALA A 17 9.34 -10.12 -1.88
N ASP A 18 8.49 -11.12 -1.93
CA ASP A 18 8.86 -12.52 -1.88
C ASP A 18 8.09 -13.26 -2.99
N GLY A 19 8.62 -14.39 -3.41
CA GLY A 19 7.98 -15.21 -4.41
C GLY A 19 8.33 -16.67 -4.20
N GLN A 20 7.36 -17.54 -4.48
CA GLN A 20 7.59 -18.98 -4.49
C GLN A 20 7.03 -19.58 -5.76
N THR A 21 7.86 -20.37 -6.43
CA THR A 21 7.43 -21.21 -7.56
C THR A 21 6.88 -22.51 -6.99
N GLU A 22 5.58 -22.75 -7.19
CA GLU A 22 4.94 -24.00 -6.85
C GLU A 22 4.98 -24.93 -8.08
N ASN A 23 5.69 -26.06 -7.96
CA ASN A 23 5.77 -27.12 -8.97
C ASN A 23 6.16 -26.67 -10.40
N GLY A 24 6.91 -25.57 -10.52
CA GLY A 24 7.44 -25.08 -11.80
C GLY A 24 6.39 -24.47 -12.75
N LYS A 25 5.13 -24.32 -12.32
CA LYS A 25 4.04 -23.81 -13.18
C LYS A 25 3.32 -22.60 -12.62
N ASP A 26 3.18 -22.49 -11.30
CA ASP A 26 2.50 -21.37 -10.66
C ASP A 26 3.50 -20.56 -9.83
N VAL A 27 3.77 -19.32 -10.24
CA VAL A 27 4.54 -18.39 -9.41
C VAL A 27 3.57 -17.60 -8.56
N ARG A 28 3.65 -17.77 -7.25
CA ARG A 28 2.92 -16.94 -6.30
C ARG A 28 3.79 -15.73 -5.95
N TRP A 29 3.27 -14.55 -6.23
CA TRP A 29 3.92 -13.28 -5.92
C TRP A 29 3.24 -12.68 -4.71
N TRP A 30 4.00 -12.28 -3.70
CA TRP A 30 3.45 -11.47 -2.63
C TRP A 30 4.43 -10.41 -2.17
N GLN A 31 3.87 -9.40 -1.52
CA GLN A 31 4.65 -8.30 -0.98
C GLN A 31 4.11 -7.94 0.40
N THR A 32 5.02 -7.75 1.33
CA THR A 32 4.72 -7.31 2.68
C THR A 32 5.07 -5.84 2.82
N LEU A 33 4.10 -5.06 3.29
CA LEU A 33 4.24 -3.65 3.61
C LEU A 33 4.34 -3.54 5.13
N SER A 34 5.54 -3.26 5.64
CA SER A 34 5.76 -3.01 7.06
C SER A 34 5.61 -1.51 7.32
N LEU A 35 4.72 -1.13 8.23
CA LEU A 35 4.34 0.25 8.52
C LEU A 35 4.99 0.70 9.82
N PHE A 36 5.68 1.83 9.82
CA PHE A 36 6.41 2.33 10.99
C PHE A 36 5.95 3.73 11.40
N ASP A 37 6.03 4.01 12.70
CA ASP A 37 5.74 5.33 13.27
C ASP A 37 6.96 6.28 13.20
N SER A 38 6.84 7.46 13.81
CA SER A 38 7.91 8.46 13.87
C SER A 38 9.15 8.03 14.65
N LYS A 39 9.02 7.05 15.56
CA LYS A 39 10.13 6.51 16.35
C LYS A 39 10.81 5.33 15.67
N GLY A 40 10.23 4.85 14.57
CA GLY A 40 10.68 3.66 13.87
C GLY A 40 10.08 2.37 14.44
N ASP A 41 9.10 2.46 15.32
CA ASP A 41 8.40 1.30 15.88
C ASP A 41 7.42 0.73 14.83
N LEU A 42 7.31 -0.61 14.77
CA LEU A 42 6.41 -1.29 13.84
C LEU A 42 4.96 -1.14 14.30
N LEU A 43 4.13 -0.52 13.46
CA LEU A 43 2.69 -0.37 13.68
C LEU A 43 1.90 -1.59 13.18
N GLY A 44 2.38 -2.26 12.14
CA GLY A 44 1.76 -3.44 11.58
C GLY A 44 2.27 -3.81 10.20
N GLU A 45 1.75 -4.91 9.67
CA GLU A 45 2.12 -5.43 8.35
C GLU A 45 0.88 -5.74 7.50
N VAL A 46 0.97 -5.49 6.20
CA VAL A 46 -0.03 -5.87 5.21
C VAL A 46 0.63 -6.73 4.14
N THR A 47 0.16 -7.97 3.97
CA THR A 47 0.62 -8.85 2.89
C THR A 47 -0.36 -8.82 1.72
N LEU A 48 0.14 -8.44 0.55
CA LEU A 48 -0.61 -8.42 -0.70
C LEU A 48 -0.18 -9.63 -1.53
N HIS A 49 -1.12 -10.48 -1.91
CA HIS A 49 -0.89 -11.57 -2.87
C HIS A 49 -1.36 -11.11 -4.25
N PHE A 50 -0.49 -11.21 -5.25
CA PHE A 50 -0.76 -10.73 -6.60
C PHE A 50 -0.98 -11.89 -7.56
N ALA A 51 -1.94 -11.70 -8.47
CA ALA A 51 -2.08 -12.55 -9.65
C ALA A 51 -1.00 -12.25 -10.71
N ASP A 52 -0.41 -11.06 -10.68
CA ASP A 52 0.61 -10.59 -11.62
C ASP A 52 1.69 -9.77 -10.89
N ALA A 53 2.96 -10.06 -11.17
CA ALA A 53 4.11 -9.36 -10.60
C ALA A 53 4.17 -7.87 -11.00
N ALA A 54 3.59 -7.49 -12.15
CA ALA A 54 3.56 -6.10 -12.60
C ALA A 54 2.73 -5.17 -11.69
N ALA A 55 1.87 -5.73 -10.83
CA ALA A 55 1.09 -4.98 -9.85
C ALA A 55 1.84 -4.69 -8.53
N ALA A 56 3.06 -5.22 -8.36
CA ALA A 56 3.86 -5.00 -7.17
C ALA A 56 4.31 -3.54 -7.05
N LEU A 57 4.43 -3.06 -5.82
CA LEU A 57 5.00 -1.73 -5.55
C LEU A 57 6.54 -1.81 -5.64
N PRO A 58 7.21 -0.67 -5.92
CA PRO A 58 8.66 -0.62 -5.85
C PRO A 58 9.19 -1.05 -4.48
N LEU A 59 10.27 -1.83 -4.49
CA LEU A 59 10.90 -2.34 -3.26
C LEU A 59 11.64 -1.26 -2.49
N GLY A 60 11.85 -1.48 -1.19
CA GLY A 60 12.61 -0.58 -0.33
C GLY A 60 11.75 0.39 0.47
N GLU A 61 12.36 1.49 0.91
CA GLU A 61 11.65 2.52 1.68
C GLU A 61 10.83 3.40 0.73
N GLN A 62 9.52 3.44 0.99
CA GLN A 62 8.60 4.26 0.22
C GLN A 62 8.07 5.38 1.11
N PRO A 63 8.10 6.65 0.66
CA PRO A 63 7.40 7.71 1.36
C PRO A 63 5.89 7.45 1.32
N PRO A 64 5.13 7.88 2.34
CA PRO A 64 3.70 7.58 2.46
C PRO A 64 2.81 8.16 1.34
N TYR A 65 3.37 8.92 0.40
CA TYR A 65 2.64 9.60 -0.68
C TYR A 65 2.98 9.10 -2.09
N PHE A 66 3.66 7.96 -2.25
CA PHE A 66 3.93 7.47 -3.61
C PHE A 66 2.63 7.00 -4.29
N GLY A 67 2.24 7.69 -5.37
CA GLY A 67 0.92 7.56 -6.03
C GLY A 67 -0.06 8.71 -5.71
N PHE A 68 0.26 9.57 -4.74
CA PHE A 68 -0.49 10.79 -4.43
C PHE A 68 0.23 11.99 -5.03
N ASP A 69 -0.42 12.70 -5.97
CA ASP A 69 -0.03 14.06 -6.35
C ASP A 69 -0.69 15.05 -5.38
N PRO A 70 0.06 15.71 -4.46
CA PRO A 70 -0.49 16.66 -3.51
C PRO A 70 -1.16 17.86 -4.21
N ARG A 71 -0.78 18.16 -5.46
CA ARG A 71 -1.36 19.24 -6.26
C ARG A 71 -2.74 18.89 -6.81
N ARG A 72 -3.19 17.63 -6.69
CA ARG A 72 -4.55 17.20 -7.04
C ARG A 72 -5.52 17.24 -5.86
N MET A 73 -5.07 17.46 -4.62
CA MET A 73 -5.96 17.55 -3.46
C MET A 73 -6.78 18.84 -3.41
N SER A 74 -6.36 19.90 -4.10
CA SER A 74 -7.19 21.10 -4.27
C SER A 74 -8.44 20.87 -5.13
N ALA A 75 -8.62 19.67 -5.72
CA ALA A 75 -9.83 19.28 -6.45
C ALA A 75 -10.84 18.47 -5.59
N LEU A 76 -10.51 18.18 -4.32
CA LEU A 76 -11.51 17.77 -3.31
C LEU A 76 -11.98 19.04 -2.59
N GLU A 77 -12.57 19.97 -3.35
CA GLU A 77 -13.53 20.88 -2.74
C GLU A 77 -14.64 20.02 -2.17
N VAL A 78 -15.00 20.33 -0.92
CA VAL A 78 -16.15 19.80 -0.21
C VAL A 78 -17.36 19.93 -1.12
N GLY A 79 -17.70 18.87 -1.86
CA GLY A 79 -18.95 18.80 -2.59
C GLY A 79 -20.06 18.91 -1.57
N GLU A 80 -20.72 20.06 -1.54
CA GLU A 80 -21.97 20.24 -0.84
C GLU A 80 -22.85 19.03 -1.16
N ILE A 81 -23.26 18.31 -0.11
CA ILE A 81 -24.30 17.30 -0.21
C ILE A 81 -25.56 18.07 -0.60
N ALA A 82 -25.88 18.12 -1.89
CA ALA A 82 -27.18 18.59 -2.36
C ALA A 82 -28.24 17.60 -1.85
N PRO A 83 -29.25 18.04 -1.08
CA PRO A 83 -30.33 17.16 -0.63
C PRO A 83 -31.24 16.82 -1.82
N PHE A 84 -31.50 15.54 -2.01
CA PHE A 84 -32.65 15.04 -2.77
C PHE A 84 -33.85 14.85 -1.84
#